data_AF-A0A853DBZ0-F1
#
_entry.id   AF-A0A853DBZ0-F1
#
_cell.length_a   1.000
_cell.length_b   1.000
_cell.length_c   1.000
_cell.angle_alpha   90.00
_cell.angle_beta   90.00
_cell.angle_gamma   90.00
#
_symmetry.space_group_name_H-M   'P 1'
#
loop_
_entity.id
_entity.type
_entity.pdbx_description
1 polymer ?
#
loop_
_entity_poly.entity_id
_entity_poly.type
_entity_poly.pdbx_seq_one_letter_code
_entity_poly.pdbx_strand_id
1 'polypeptide(L)'
;MTQLGAAPAQSSTTYDAASRDATSPWRRVRPLAVGGLLVGVATVALHFRDPHQHGSWGMCPLYALTGIYCPGCGGLRAVNDLTNGNLRAALSSNVFVVLLMPVVVGWWLTALRNRWRGVPGAPFARQHATVLTYVIGAVAVIFMIVRNTPWGSALAP
;
A
#
# COMPACT_ATOMS: atom_id res chain seq x y z
N MET A 1 70.32 -3.93 -16.73
CA MET A 1 69.18 -4.87 -16.62
C MET A 1 68.01 -4.08 -16.04
N THR A 2 67.13 -3.63 -16.92
CA THR A 2 66.01 -2.72 -16.62
C THR A 2 64.77 -3.58 -16.38
N GLN A 3 64.26 -3.62 -15.15
CA GLN A 3 62.96 -4.23 -14.84
C GLN A 3 61.89 -3.15 -14.96
N LEU A 4 61.11 -3.19 -16.04
CA LEU A 4 59.84 -2.47 -16.19
C LEU A 4 58.81 -3.13 -15.26
N GLY A 5 58.45 -2.46 -14.17
CA GLY A 5 57.29 -2.84 -13.36
C GLY A 5 55.99 -2.37 -14.04
N ALA A 6 55.16 -3.32 -14.49
CA ALA A 6 53.81 -3.04 -14.99
C ALA A 6 52.85 -2.78 -13.81
N ALA A 7 52.13 -1.65 -13.86
CA ALA A 7 51.09 -1.29 -12.89
C ALA A 7 49.75 -2.00 -13.22
N PRO A 8 48.92 -2.38 -12.22
CA PRO A 8 47.73 -3.19 -12.46
C PRO A 8 46.52 -2.35 -12.89
N ALA A 9 45.82 -2.83 -13.94
CA ALA A 9 44.63 -2.27 -14.54
C ALA A 9 43.35 -2.51 -13.70
N GLN A 10 43.19 -1.81 -12.57
CA GLN A 10 42.07 -2.05 -11.62
C GLN A 10 40.97 -0.96 -11.62
N SER A 11 41.12 0.14 -12.34
CA SER A 11 40.22 1.31 -12.25
C SER A 11 38.95 1.22 -13.12
N SER A 12 38.91 0.35 -14.14
CA SER A 12 37.77 0.27 -15.07
C SER A 12 36.59 -0.54 -14.51
N THR A 13 36.84 -1.57 -13.71
CA THR A 13 35.79 -2.48 -13.25
C THR A 13 34.85 -1.85 -12.21
N THR A 14 35.37 -0.98 -11.34
CA THR A 14 34.60 -0.31 -10.29
C THR A 14 33.72 0.82 -10.85
N TYR A 15 34.18 1.56 -11.86
CA TYR A 15 33.38 2.58 -12.55
C TYR A 15 32.22 1.95 -13.35
N ASP A 16 32.47 0.82 -14.02
CA ASP A 16 31.45 0.09 -14.79
C ASP A 16 30.38 -0.57 -13.91
N ALA A 17 30.74 -1.06 -12.72
CA ALA A 17 29.77 -1.61 -11.78
C ALA A 17 28.85 -0.50 -11.21
N ALA A 18 29.44 0.64 -10.82
CA ALA A 18 28.68 1.77 -10.27
C ALA A 18 27.74 2.42 -11.31
N SER A 19 28.14 2.47 -12.59
CA SER A 19 27.32 3.02 -13.67
C SER A 19 26.17 2.08 -14.10
N ARG A 20 26.37 0.75 -14.05
CA ARG A 20 25.28 -0.23 -14.24
C ARG A 20 24.25 -0.18 -13.11
N ASP A 21 24.69 0.03 -11.87
CA ASP A 21 23.77 0.19 -10.72
C ASP A 21 22.96 1.48 -10.77
N ALA A 22 23.54 2.56 -11.32
CA ALA A 22 22.85 3.85 -11.47
C ALA A 22 21.70 3.81 -12.49
N THR A 23 21.75 2.89 -13.47
CA THR A 23 20.76 2.78 -14.55
C THR A 23 19.73 1.66 -14.34
N SER A 24 19.90 0.84 -13.29
CA SER A 24 19.05 -0.32 -13.05
C SER A 24 17.59 0.06 -12.71
N PRO A 25 16.58 -0.48 -13.44
CA PRO A 25 15.17 -0.24 -13.14
C PRO A 25 14.78 -0.73 -11.74
N TRP A 26 15.51 -1.71 -11.19
CA TRP A 26 15.32 -2.23 -9.84
C TRP A 26 15.46 -1.17 -8.77
N ARG A 27 16.40 -0.23 -8.91
CA ARG A 27 16.60 0.86 -7.94
C ARG A 27 15.38 1.78 -7.87
N ARG A 28 14.71 2.01 -9.01
CA ARG A 28 13.52 2.87 -9.12
C ARG A 28 12.26 2.24 -8.52
N VAL A 29 12.12 0.92 -8.64
CA VAL A 29 10.93 0.19 -8.14
C VAL A 29 11.10 -0.36 -6.72
N ARG A 30 12.33 -0.48 -6.21
CA ARG A 30 12.63 -1.06 -4.89
C ARG A 30 11.67 -0.63 -3.77
N PRO A 31 11.38 0.68 -3.54
CA PRO A 31 10.48 1.06 -2.46
C PRO A 31 9.03 0.58 -2.67
N LEU A 32 8.53 0.61 -3.91
CA LEU A 32 7.19 0.11 -4.22
C LEU A 32 7.11 -1.41 -4.10
N ALA A 33 8.17 -2.12 -4.51
CA ALA A 33 8.27 -3.56 -4.41
C ALA A 33 8.32 -4.03 -2.96
N VAL A 34 9.14 -3.39 -2.12
CA VAL A 34 9.19 -3.68 -0.67
C VAL A 34 7.86 -3.39 -0.01
N GLY A 35 7.24 -2.24 -0.29
CA GLY A 35 5.90 -1.92 0.22
C GLY A 35 4.85 -2.94 -0.21
N GLY A 36 4.85 -3.33 -1.49
CA GLY A 36 3.95 -4.36 -2.02
C GLY A 36 4.16 -5.73 -1.36
N LEU A 37 5.42 -6.11 -1.12
CA LEU A 37 5.75 -7.35 -0.41
C LEU A 37 5.21 -7.34 1.02
N LEU A 38 5.42 -6.25 1.77
CA LEU A 38 4.91 -6.13 3.15
C LEU A 38 3.39 -6.22 3.21
N VAL A 39 2.69 -5.51 2.32
CA VAL A 39 1.23 -5.58 2.21
C VAL A 39 0.79 -6.99 1.81
N GLY A 40 1.46 -7.61 0.83
CA GLY A 40 1.17 -8.98 0.41
C GLY A 40 1.31 -9.99 1.54
N VAL A 41 2.39 -9.91 2.32
CA VAL A 41 2.60 -10.77 3.51
C VAL A 41 1.51 -10.53 4.55
N ALA A 42 1.15 -9.28 4.83
CA ALA A 42 0.07 -8.97 5.77
C ALA A 42 -1.29 -9.52 5.28
N THR A 43 -1.60 -9.40 4.00
CA THR A 43 -2.83 -9.96 3.39
C THR A 43 -2.86 -11.48 3.48
N VAL A 44 -1.74 -12.16 3.19
CA VAL A 44 -1.62 -13.61 3.35
C VAL A 44 -1.79 -14.02 4.81
N ALA A 45 -1.18 -13.28 5.74
CA ALA A 45 -1.36 -13.54 7.17
C ALA A 45 -2.83 -13.37 7.60
N LEU A 46 -3.52 -12.35 7.07
CA LEU A 46 -4.96 -12.15 7.32
C LEU A 46 -5.80 -13.27 6.75
N HIS A 47 -5.45 -13.82 5.58
CA HIS A 47 -6.17 -14.95 4.98
C HIS A 47 -6.16 -16.18 5.91
N PHE A 48 -5.02 -16.45 6.56
CA PHE A 48 -4.86 -17.62 7.43
C PHE A 48 -5.22 -17.38 8.91
N ARG A 49 -5.10 -16.16 9.41
CA ARG A 49 -5.42 -15.79 10.81
C ARG A 49 -6.65 -14.91 10.83
N ASP A 50 -7.78 -15.52 11.17
CA ASP A 50 -9.10 -14.91 11.13
C ASP A 50 -9.25 -13.72 12.11
N PRO A 51 -9.47 -12.48 11.60
CA PRO A 51 -9.73 -11.29 12.40
C PRO A 51 -11.17 -11.16 12.95
N HIS A 52 -12.07 -12.07 12.59
CA HIS A 52 -13.38 -12.20 13.24
C HIS A 52 -13.27 -12.79 14.63
N GLN A 53 -12.22 -13.57 14.90
CA GLN A 53 -11.93 -14.08 16.23
C GLN A 53 -11.46 -12.95 17.15
N HIS A 54 -12.18 -12.72 18.25
CA HIS A 54 -11.88 -11.65 19.20
C HIS A 54 -10.43 -11.75 19.74
N GLY A 55 -9.70 -10.64 19.71
CA GLY A 55 -8.32 -10.56 20.22
C GLY A 55 -7.25 -11.15 19.29
N SER A 56 -7.61 -11.79 18.18
CA SER A 56 -6.66 -12.38 17.23
C SER A 56 -5.63 -11.38 16.67
N TRP A 57 -6.03 -10.12 16.46
CA TRP A 57 -5.17 -9.04 15.97
C TRP A 57 -5.10 -7.84 16.93
N GLY A 58 -5.44 -8.08 18.20
CA GLY A 58 -5.59 -7.03 19.20
C GLY A 58 -6.87 -6.21 19.01
N MET A 59 -6.99 -5.17 19.84
CA MET A 59 -8.09 -4.20 19.76
C MET A 59 -7.68 -2.96 18.98
N CYS A 60 -8.65 -2.26 18.37
CA CYS A 60 -8.39 -0.95 17.78
C CYS A 60 -8.16 0.09 18.90
N PRO A 61 -6.96 0.67 19.02
CA PRO A 61 -6.66 1.60 20.11
C PRO A 61 -7.52 2.87 20.04
N LEU A 62 -7.82 3.35 18.83
CA LEU A 62 -8.64 4.54 18.65
C LEU A 62 -10.07 4.31 19.17
N TYR A 63 -10.69 3.19 18.81
CA TYR A 63 -12.01 2.84 19.31
C TYR A 63 -11.99 2.59 20.82
N ALA A 64 -10.97 1.88 21.33
CA ALA A 64 -10.85 1.61 22.76
C ALA A 64 -10.67 2.87 23.61
N LEU A 65 -10.00 3.91 23.07
CA LEU A 65 -9.77 5.16 23.78
C LEU A 65 -10.92 6.16 23.63
N THR A 66 -11.61 6.19 22.49
CA THR A 66 -12.57 7.26 22.17
C THR A 66 -14.01 6.77 22.02
N GLY A 67 -14.23 5.47 21.84
CA GLY A 67 -15.52 4.90 21.44
C GLY A 67 -15.91 5.21 19.99
N ILE A 68 -15.03 5.85 19.20
CA ILE A 68 -15.33 6.30 17.83
C ILE A 68 -14.81 5.28 16.80
N TYR A 69 -15.68 4.88 15.88
CA TYR A 69 -15.30 4.08 14.72
C TYR A 69 -14.66 4.97 13.65
N CYS A 70 -13.39 4.74 13.36
CA CYS A 70 -12.68 5.42 12.28
C CYS A 70 -13.02 4.79 10.92
N PRO A 71 -12.67 5.44 9.78
CA PRO A 71 -13.00 4.91 8.46
C PRO A 71 -12.35 3.54 8.17
N GLY A 72 -11.28 3.19 8.88
CA GLY A 72 -10.60 1.90 8.76
C GLY A 72 -11.09 0.79 9.70
N CYS A 73 -11.99 1.07 10.66
CA CYS A 73 -12.48 0.04 11.59
C CYS A 73 -13.18 -1.09 10.82
N GLY A 74 -12.86 -2.36 11.15
CA GLY A 74 -13.34 -3.53 10.39
C GLY A 74 -12.57 -3.81 9.08
N GLY A 75 -11.56 -3.01 8.73
CA GLY A 75 -10.78 -3.19 7.50
C GLY A 75 -10.03 -4.52 7.41
N LEU A 76 -9.50 -5.02 8.54
CA LEU A 76 -8.83 -6.33 8.58
C LEU A 76 -9.81 -7.47 8.23
N ARG A 77 -11.04 -7.41 8.76
CA ARG A 77 -12.13 -8.36 8.43
C ARG A 77 -12.52 -8.25 6.97
N ALA A 78 -12.68 -7.03 6.45
CA ALA A 78 -12.98 -6.82 5.04
C ALA A 78 -11.91 -7.43 4.12
N VAL A 79 -10.62 -7.27 4.44
CA VAL A 79 -9.53 -7.88 3.66
C VAL A 79 -9.55 -9.41 3.78
N ASN A 80 -9.73 -9.97 4.98
CA ASN A 80 -9.89 -11.42 5.16
C ASN A 80 -11.06 -11.95 4.32
N ASP A 81 -12.24 -11.34 4.43
CA ASP A 81 -13.45 -11.73 3.69
C ASP A 81 -13.22 -11.68 2.17
N LEU A 82 -12.56 -10.62 1.67
CA LEU A 82 -12.19 -10.52 0.25
C LEU A 82 -11.23 -11.63 -0.19
N THR A 83 -10.22 -11.96 0.63
CA THR A 83 -9.29 -13.06 0.31
C THR A 83 -9.95 -14.43 0.31
N ASN A 84 -11.05 -14.59 1.06
CA ASN A 84 -11.90 -15.77 1.09
C ASN A 84 -13.01 -15.76 0.03
N GLY A 85 -13.07 -14.73 -0.82
CA GLY A 85 -14.07 -14.59 -1.88
C GLY A 85 -15.47 -14.15 -1.40
N ASN A 86 -15.61 -13.76 -0.13
CA ASN A 86 -16.89 -13.35 0.44
C ASN A 86 -17.09 -11.83 0.36
N LEU A 87 -17.46 -11.34 -0.83
CA LEU A 87 -17.66 -9.90 -1.07
C LEU A 87 -18.76 -9.30 -0.19
N ARG A 88 -19.84 -10.06 0.09
CA ARG A 88 -20.95 -9.57 0.91
C ARG A 88 -20.50 -9.34 2.35
N ALA A 89 -19.77 -10.30 2.93
CA ALA A 89 -19.20 -10.14 4.27
C ALA A 89 -18.18 -8.98 4.31
N ALA A 90 -17.37 -8.85 3.26
CA ALA A 90 -16.40 -7.76 3.18
C ALA A 90 -17.05 -6.37 3.19
N LEU A 91 -18.14 -6.21 2.42
CA LEU A 91 -18.90 -4.95 2.36
C LEU A 91 -19.55 -4.62 3.70
N SER A 92 -20.10 -5.63 4.42
CA SER A 92 -20.61 -5.41 5.77
C SER A 92 -19.51 -5.09 6.78
N SER A 93 -18.33 -5.67 6.63
CA SER A 93 -17.17 -5.41 7.49
C SER A 93 -16.67 -3.97 7.31
N ASN A 94 -16.45 -3.53 6.07
CA ASN A 94 -16.08 -2.14 5.78
C ASN A 94 -16.23 -1.78 4.28
N VAL A 95 -17.33 -1.11 3.93
CA VAL A 95 -17.60 -0.67 2.55
C VAL A 95 -16.51 0.27 1.99
N PHE A 96 -15.97 1.16 2.84
CA PHE A 96 -14.98 2.15 2.42
C PHE A 96 -13.67 1.48 1.98
N VAL A 97 -13.19 0.50 2.75
CA VAL A 97 -11.97 -0.27 2.41
C VAL A 97 -12.18 -1.07 1.14
N VAL A 98 -13.33 -1.74 0.98
CA VAL A 98 -13.64 -2.54 -0.21
C VAL A 98 -13.62 -1.69 -1.48
N LEU A 99 -14.22 -0.49 -1.43
CA LEU A 99 -14.26 0.42 -2.59
C LEU A 99 -12.91 1.10 -2.85
N LEU A 100 -12.15 1.41 -1.80
CA LEU A 100 -10.85 2.07 -1.92
C LEU A 100 -9.77 1.12 -2.46
N MET A 101 -9.86 -0.18 -2.15
CA MET A 101 -8.87 -1.19 -2.51
C MET A 101 -8.53 -1.21 -4.03
N PRO A 102 -9.48 -1.33 -4.98
CA PRO A 102 -9.15 -1.36 -6.40
C PRO A 102 -8.49 -0.06 -6.89
N VAL A 103 -8.85 1.08 -6.32
CA VAL A 103 -8.23 2.39 -6.65
C VAL A 103 -6.76 2.39 -6.24
N VAL A 104 -6.46 1.97 -5.01
CA VAL A 104 -5.09 1.90 -4.48
C VAL A 104 -4.25 0.89 -5.24
N VAL A 105 -4.79 -0.30 -5.52
CA VAL A 105 -4.10 -1.36 -6.29
C VAL A 105 -3.81 -0.89 -7.72
N GLY A 106 -4.79 -0.30 -8.40
CA GLY A 106 -4.62 0.24 -9.75
C GLY A 106 -3.57 1.35 -9.80
N TRP A 107 -3.61 2.29 -8.85
CA TRP A 107 -2.60 3.33 -8.72
C TRP A 107 -1.20 2.74 -8.46
N TRP A 108 -1.08 1.77 -7.55
CA TRP A 108 0.20 1.14 -7.24
C TRP A 108 0.78 0.39 -8.45
N LEU A 109 -0.04 -0.37 -9.18
CA LEU A 109 0.37 -1.09 -10.38
C LEU A 109 0.82 -0.14 -11.50
N THR A 110 0.09 0.95 -11.73
CA THR A 110 0.49 1.96 -12.72
C THR A 110 1.78 2.67 -12.32
N ALA A 111 1.94 3.04 -11.05
CA ALA A 111 3.18 3.62 -10.53
C ALA A 111 4.36 2.67 -10.67
N LEU A 112 4.18 1.39 -10.35
CA LEU A 112 5.20 0.35 -10.49
C LEU A 112 5.61 0.18 -11.96
N ARG A 113 4.63 0.05 -12.86
CA ARG A 113 4.86 -0.06 -14.31
C ARG A 113 5.61 1.13 -14.88
N ASN A 114 5.22 2.36 -14.51
CA ASN A 114 5.84 3.58 -15.03
C ASN A 114 7.28 3.71 -14.55
N ARG A 115 7.55 3.42 -13.26
CA ARG A 115 8.92 3.42 -12.71
C ARG A 115 9.81 2.33 -13.28
N TRP A 116 9.25 1.16 -13.54
CA TRP A 116 9.95 0.07 -14.20
C TRP A 116 10.39 0.48 -15.61
N ARG A 117 9.49 1.07 -16.39
CA ARG A 117 9.73 1.56 -17.76
C ARG A 117 10.55 2.85 -17.84
N GLY A 118 10.84 3.50 -16.70
CA GLY A 118 11.60 4.76 -16.66
C GLY A 118 10.84 5.97 -17.21
N VAL A 119 9.50 5.93 -17.24
CA VAL A 119 8.68 7.05 -17.71
C VAL A 119 8.71 8.16 -16.65
N PRO A 120 9.12 9.40 -16.99
CA PRO A 120 9.06 10.53 -16.06
C PRO A 120 7.64 10.77 -15.56
N GLY A 121 7.49 11.10 -14.27
CA GLY A 121 6.18 11.40 -13.70
C GLY A 121 5.56 12.64 -14.36
N ALA A 122 4.38 12.50 -14.96
CA ALA A 122 3.69 13.62 -15.58
C ALA A 122 3.21 14.61 -14.50
N PRO A 123 3.48 15.93 -14.62
CA PRO A 123 3.00 16.93 -13.67
C PRO A 123 1.46 16.95 -13.55
N PHE A 124 0.76 16.59 -14.63
CA PHE A 124 -0.69 16.41 -14.67
C PHE A 124 -1.20 15.33 -13.68
N ALA A 125 -0.38 14.29 -13.43
CA ALA A 125 -0.70 13.27 -12.43
C ALA A 125 -0.60 13.80 -10.99
N ARG A 126 0.19 14.86 -10.73
CA ARG A 126 0.38 15.40 -9.38
C ARG A 126 -0.83 16.21 -8.92
N GLN A 127 -1.39 17.07 -9.78
CA GLN A 127 -2.60 17.83 -9.46
C GLN A 127 -3.81 16.90 -9.24
N HIS A 128 -3.99 15.91 -10.11
CA HIS A 128 -5.05 14.92 -9.94
C HIS A 128 -4.86 14.07 -8.69
N ALA A 129 -3.62 13.72 -8.34
CA ALA A 129 -3.33 13.04 -7.08
C ALA A 129 -3.70 13.88 -5.84
N THR A 130 -3.44 15.19 -5.87
CA THR A 130 -3.85 16.10 -4.80
C THR A 130 -5.37 16.16 -4.66
N VAL A 131 -6.09 16.37 -5.77
CA VAL A 131 -7.56 16.39 -5.77
C VAL A 131 -8.12 15.07 -5.26
N LEU A 132 -7.61 13.93 -5.75
CA LEU A 132 -8.03 12.61 -5.32
C LEU A 132 -7.78 12.39 -3.82
N THR A 133 -6.66 12.89 -3.29
CA THR A 133 -6.34 12.81 -1.87
C THR A 133 -7.37 13.58 -1.04
N TYR A 134 -7.73 14.80 -1.44
CA TYR A 134 -8.76 15.58 -0.75
C TYR A 134 -10.14 14.94 -0.86
N VAL A 135 -10.50 14.40 -2.03
CA VAL A 135 -11.78 13.70 -2.24
C VAL A 135 -11.85 12.45 -1.35
N ILE A 136 -10.82 11.61 -1.34
CA ILE A 136 -10.77 10.42 -0.48
C ILE A 136 -10.84 10.83 0.99
N GLY A 137 -10.13 11.89 1.39
CA GLY A 137 -10.16 12.42 2.75
C GLY A 137 -11.55 12.91 3.15
N ALA A 138 -12.21 13.69 2.30
CA ALA A 138 -13.57 14.17 2.53
C ALA A 138 -14.57 13.01 2.63
N VAL A 139 -14.50 12.03 1.72
CA VAL A 139 -15.33 10.82 1.75
C VAL A 139 -15.08 10.01 3.03
N ALA A 140 -13.83 9.88 3.46
CA ALA A 140 -13.47 9.17 4.69
C ALA A 140 -14.06 9.87 5.93
N VAL A 141 -14.03 11.20 5.99
CA VAL A 141 -14.64 11.99 7.07
C VAL A 141 -16.17 11.85 7.06
N ILE A 142 -16.80 11.97 5.89
CA ILE A 142 -18.26 11.78 5.77
C ILE A 142 -18.65 10.37 6.20
N PHE A 143 -17.93 9.35 5.73
CA PHE A 143 -18.14 7.95 6.11
C PHE A 143 -17.98 7.75 7.62
N MET A 144 -16.95 8.34 8.23
CA MET A 144 -16.74 8.32 9.67
C MET A 144 -17.92 8.95 10.41
N ILE A 145 -18.39 10.12 10.00
CA ILE A 145 -19.53 10.79 10.64
C ILE A 145 -20.78 9.90 10.55
N VAL A 146 -21.14 9.46 9.34
CA VAL A 146 -22.34 8.64 9.11
C VAL A 146 -22.28 7.36 9.95
N ARG A 147 -21.16 6.65 9.96
CA ARG A 147 -20.99 5.37 10.69
C ARG A 147 -21.10 5.50 12.21
N ASN A 148 -20.88 6.69 12.78
CA ASN A 148 -21.02 6.95 14.22
C ASN A 148 -22.37 7.59 14.60
N THR A 149 -23.30 7.73 13.65
CA THR A 149 -24.66 8.26 13.91
C THR A 149 -25.72 7.16 13.83
N PRO A 150 -26.91 7.35 14.43
CA PRO A 150 -27.98 6.34 14.42
C PRO A 150 -28.36 5.86 13.02
N TRP A 151 -28.35 6.77 12.05
CA TRP A 151 -28.68 6.50 10.65
C TRP A 151 -27.66 5.61 9.93
N GLY A 152 -26.42 5.51 10.43
CA GLY A 152 -25.34 4.71 9.86
C GLY A 152 -24.90 3.54 10.74
N SER A 153 -25.69 3.16 11.74
CA SER A 153 -25.42 2.02 12.61
C SER A 153 -25.19 0.71 11.86
N ALA A 154 -25.89 0.51 10.73
CA ALA A 154 -25.69 -0.63 9.84
C ALA A 154 -24.31 -0.68 9.18
N LEU A 155 -23.57 0.44 9.16
CA LEU A 155 -22.21 0.47 8.67
C LEU A 155 -21.23 0.08 9.77
N ALA A 156 -21.55 0.15 11.07
CA ALA A 156 -20.62 -0.19 12.15
C ALA A 156 -20.13 -1.66 12.04
N PRO A 157 -18.84 -1.93 12.30
CA PRO A 157 -18.21 -3.24 12.08
C PRO A 157 -18.42 -4.26 13.21
#